data_AF-A0A143ZI26-F1
#
_entry.id   AF-A0A143ZI26-F1
#
_cell.length_a   1.000
_cell.length_b   1.000
_cell.length_c   1.000
_cell.angle_alpha   90.00
_cell.angle_beta   90.00
_cell.angle_gamma   90.00
#
_symmetry.space_group_name_H-M   'P 1'
#
loop_
_entity.id
_entity.type
_entity.pdbx_description
1 polymer ?
#
loop_
_entity_poly.entity_id
_entity_poly.type
_entity_poly.pdbx_seq_one_letter_code
_entity_poly.pdbx_strand_id
1 'polypeptide(L)'
;MISAGQKYLINTDQWFFAPDGENYKAVFGTVHAVVDAEQTLGLKTNRNSTNWYVAIGDMIIAGCQIHYAMRADKFNSSPSERSEVDHNGARIAVTNAISRIYNADASGLISEVPASQPGDLFCV
;
A
#
# COMPACT_ATOMS: atom_id res chain seq x y z
N MET A 1 8.69 -10.09 7.33
CA MET A 1 7.29 -10.43 7.68
C MET A 1 6.54 -9.11 7.86
N ILE A 2 5.39 -8.92 7.20
CA ILE A 2 4.53 -7.74 7.44
C ILE A 2 3.82 -7.97 8.77
N SER A 3 3.92 -7.03 9.69
CA SER A 3 3.39 -7.16 11.06
C SER A 3 2.31 -6.11 11.32
N ALA A 4 1.21 -6.52 11.95
CA ALA A 4 0.17 -5.60 12.38
C ALA A 4 0.69 -4.58 13.40
N GLY A 5 0.08 -3.39 13.43
CA GLY A 5 0.44 -2.27 14.31
C GLY A 5 1.72 -1.52 13.92
N GLN A 6 2.35 -1.87 12.80
CA GLN A 6 3.56 -1.24 12.31
C GLN A 6 3.28 -0.47 11.01
N LYS A 7 4.08 0.58 10.75
CA LYS A 7 3.96 1.37 9.53
C LYS A 7 4.83 0.80 8.41
N TYR A 8 4.25 0.75 7.21
CA TYR A 8 4.91 0.24 6.03
C TYR A 8 4.73 1.17 4.85
N LEU A 9 5.75 1.23 4.00
CA LEU A 9 5.68 1.69 2.62
C LEU A 9 5.56 0.46 1.71
N ILE A 10 4.39 0.29 1.09
CA ILE A 10 4.08 -0.82 0.18
C ILE A 10 4.07 -0.27 -1.25
N ASN A 11 4.91 -0.82 -2.12
CA ASN A 11 4.95 -0.46 -3.53
C ASN A 11 4.09 -1.44 -4.32
N THR A 12 3.30 -0.91 -5.25
CA THR A 12 2.36 -1.70 -6.05
C THR A 12 2.90 -1.97 -7.45
N ASP A 13 2.54 -3.12 -8.01
CA ASP A 13 2.94 -3.52 -9.36
C ASP A 13 2.40 -2.54 -10.42
N GLN A 14 1.19 -2.02 -10.22
CA GLN A 14 0.52 -1.06 -11.10
C GLN A 14 0.18 0.26 -10.40
N TRP A 15 -0.08 1.29 -11.21
CA TRP A 15 -0.62 2.55 -10.72
C TRP A 15 -2.09 2.36 -10.32
N PHE A 16 -2.54 3.07 -9.29
CA PHE A 16 -3.92 3.04 -8.83
C PHE A 16 -4.43 4.45 -8.54
N PHE A 17 -5.75 4.61 -8.60
CA PHE A 17 -6.43 5.84 -8.24
C PHE A 17 -6.79 5.82 -6.75
N ALA A 18 -6.56 6.93 -6.06
CA ALA A 18 -7.04 7.13 -4.69
C ALA A 18 -8.31 8.02 -4.66
N PRO A 19 -8.99 8.15 -3.52
CA PRO A 19 -10.24 8.93 -3.40
C PRO A 19 -10.12 10.43 -3.73
N ASP A 20 -8.90 10.97 -3.78
CA ASP A 20 -8.61 12.35 -4.21
C ASP A 20 -8.59 12.51 -5.74
N GLY A 21 -8.72 11.42 -6.50
CA GLY A 21 -8.67 11.41 -7.97
C GLY A 21 -7.25 11.35 -8.55
N GLU A 22 -6.21 11.31 -7.71
CA GLU A 22 -4.82 11.25 -8.14
C GLU A 22 -4.32 9.82 -8.31
N ASN A 23 -3.23 9.68 -9.07
CA ASN A 23 -2.58 8.40 -9.34
C ASN A 23 -1.33 8.19 -8.48
N TYR A 24 -1.28 7.02 -7.85
CA TYR A 24 -0.24 6.61 -6.93
C TYR A 24 0.38 5.27 -7.35
N LYS A 25 1.61 5.03 -6.86
CA LYS A 25 2.38 3.80 -7.13
C LYS A 25 2.82 3.09 -5.85
N ALA A 26 2.58 3.71 -4.71
CA ALA A 26 2.87 3.17 -3.40
C ALA A 26 1.90 3.71 -2.36
N VAL A 27 1.81 3.00 -1.24
CA VAL A 27 0.94 3.32 -0.10
C VAL A 27 1.81 3.32 1.14
N PHE A 28 1.67 4.36 1.95
CA PHE A 28 2.24 4.46 3.29
C PHE A 28 1.11 4.50 4.32
N GLY A 29 1.22 3.68 5.36
CA GLY A 29 0.23 3.66 6.43
C GLY A 29 0.49 2.60 7.48
N THR A 30 -0.41 2.52 8.45
CA THR A 30 -0.37 1.55 9.53
C THR A 30 -1.03 0.25 9.08
N VAL A 31 -0.31 -0.88 9.16
CA VAL A 31 -0.89 -2.18 8.84
C VAL A 31 -1.79 -2.64 9.99
N HIS A 32 -3.05 -2.91 9.68
CA HIS A 32 -4.03 -3.42 10.64
C HIS A 32 -4.05 -4.95 10.66
N ALA A 33 -4.02 -5.59 9.50
CA ALA A 33 -4.07 -7.05 9.40
C ALA A 33 -3.52 -7.55 8.06
N VAL A 34 -3.11 -8.82 8.05
CA VAL A 34 -2.84 -9.62 6.84
C VAL A 34 -3.85 -10.76 6.85
N VAL A 35 -4.76 -10.77 5.88
CA VAL A 35 -6.04 -11.51 5.94
C VAL A 35 -6.31 -12.20 4.62
N ASP A 36 -7.14 -13.24 4.61
CA ASP A 36 -7.47 -13.98 3.39
C ASP A 36 -8.65 -13.38 2.61
N ALA A 37 -8.94 -13.92 1.42
CA ALA A 37 -10.05 -13.45 0.60
C ALA A 37 -11.42 -13.62 1.27
N GLU A 38 -11.60 -14.62 2.13
CA GLU A 38 -12.87 -14.90 2.78
C GLU A 38 -13.16 -13.86 3.86
N GLN A 39 -12.16 -13.51 4.66
CA GLN A 39 -12.22 -12.45 5.68
C GLN A 39 -12.38 -11.06 5.06
N THR A 40 -11.75 -10.83 3.91
CA THR A 40 -11.69 -9.48 3.32
C THR A 40 -12.84 -9.19 2.36
N LEU A 41 -13.21 -10.16 1.51
CA LEU A 41 -14.20 -10.00 0.45
C LEU A 41 -15.48 -10.82 0.68
N GLY A 42 -15.52 -11.68 1.71
CA GLY A 42 -16.66 -12.56 1.99
C GLY A 42 -16.81 -13.70 0.97
N LEU A 43 -15.77 -14.00 0.18
CA LEU A 43 -15.82 -15.03 -0.86
C LEU A 43 -14.58 -15.90 -0.86
N LYS A 44 -14.79 -17.20 -1.13
CA LYS A 44 -13.71 -18.16 -1.28
C LYS A 44 -13.16 -18.12 -2.71
N THR A 45 -11.92 -17.68 -2.86
CA THR A 45 -11.25 -17.62 -4.16
C THR A 45 -10.74 -19.00 -4.60
N ASN A 46 -10.59 -19.20 -5.91
CA ASN A 46 -9.97 -20.41 -6.44
C ASN A 46 -8.47 -20.44 -6.10
N ARG A 47 -7.86 -21.63 -6.13
CA ARG A 47 -6.44 -21.85 -5.78
C ARG A 47 -5.44 -21.01 -6.61
N ASN A 48 -5.85 -20.50 -7.78
CA ASN A 48 -4.98 -19.74 -8.69
C ASN A 48 -5.17 -18.22 -8.57
N SER A 49 -6.02 -17.74 -7.66
CA SER A 49 -6.23 -16.32 -7.40
C SER A 49 -5.52 -15.88 -6.13
N THR A 50 -5.32 -14.57 -5.98
CA THR A 50 -4.80 -13.98 -4.75
C THR A 50 -5.60 -14.46 -3.55
N ASN A 51 -4.90 -15.09 -2.61
CA ASN A 51 -5.51 -15.67 -1.42
C ASN A 51 -5.25 -14.84 -0.16
N TRP A 52 -4.55 -13.72 -0.26
CA TRP A 52 -4.27 -12.85 0.89
C TRP A 52 -4.22 -11.36 0.53
N TYR A 53 -4.53 -10.53 1.52
CA TYR A 53 -4.68 -9.08 1.44
C TYR A 53 -4.00 -8.42 2.64
N VAL A 54 -3.58 -7.17 2.47
CA VAL A 54 -3.08 -6.31 3.55
C VAL A 54 -4.05 -5.17 3.77
N ALA A 55 -4.59 -5.08 4.98
CA ALA A 55 -5.34 -3.93 5.47
C ALA A 55 -4.34 -2.89 6.00
N ILE A 56 -4.24 -1.73 5.35
CA ILE A 56 -3.29 -0.66 5.66
C ILE A 56 -4.00 0.71 5.62
N GLY A 57 -4.09 1.38 6.78
CA GLY A 57 -4.88 2.60 6.92
C GLY A 57 -6.31 2.39 6.41
N ASP A 58 -6.72 3.20 5.44
CA ASP A 58 -8.01 3.12 4.76
C ASP A 58 -8.03 2.26 3.49
N MET A 59 -6.96 1.51 3.20
CA MET A 59 -6.81 0.74 1.98
C MET A 59 -6.64 -0.76 2.23
N ILE A 60 -7.16 -1.56 1.31
CA ILE A 60 -6.94 -3.01 1.24
C ILE A 60 -6.16 -3.32 -0.04
N ILE A 61 -5.00 -3.97 0.10
CA ILE A 61 -4.11 -4.29 -1.02
C ILE A 61 -4.05 -5.79 -1.21
N ALA A 62 -4.38 -6.26 -2.42
CA ALA A 62 -4.23 -7.66 -2.80
C ALA A 62 -2.74 -8.05 -2.84
N GLY A 63 -2.36 -9.19 -2.26
CA GLY A 63 -0.96 -9.65 -2.20
C GLY A 63 -0.28 -9.74 -3.57
N CYS A 64 -1.00 -10.10 -4.64
CA CYS A 64 -0.45 -10.13 -6.00
C CYS A 64 -0.09 -8.76 -6.58
N GLN A 65 -0.63 -7.68 -6.02
CA GLN A 65 -0.33 -6.31 -6.44
C GLN A 65 0.84 -5.73 -5.66
N ILE A 66 1.35 -6.41 -4.62
CA ILE A 66 2.47 -5.94 -3.83
C ILE A 66 3.78 -6.34 -4.52
N HIS A 67 4.57 -5.35 -4.93
CA HIS A 67 5.90 -5.57 -5.50
C HIS A 67 6.96 -5.70 -4.39
N TYR A 68 6.94 -4.80 -3.40
CA TYR A 68 7.73 -4.91 -2.16
C TYR A 68 7.09 -4.11 -1.02
N ALA A 69 7.37 -4.51 0.22
CA ALA A 69 6.94 -3.82 1.43
C ALA A 69 8.15 -3.51 2.32
N MET A 70 8.28 -2.26 2.75
CA MET A 70 9.36 -1.79 3.61
C MET A 70 8.79 -1.22 4.90
N ARG A 71 9.28 -1.68 6.05
CA ARG A 71 8.93 -1.06 7.33
C ARG A 71 9.53 0.34 7.36
N ALA A 72 8.71 1.34 7.62
CA ALA A 72 9.13 2.73 7.66
C ALA A 72 8.26 3.49 8.66
N ASP A 73 8.88 4.23 9.59
CA ASP A 73 8.13 4.97 10.60
C ASP A 73 7.57 6.30 10.05
N LYS A 74 8.19 6.80 8.97
CA LYS A 74 7.87 8.07 8.31
C LYS A 74 8.12 7.97 6.81
N PHE A 75 7.44 8.81 6.04
CA PHE A 75 7.74 9.06 4.63
C PHE A 75 7.76 10.58 4.38
N ASN A 76 8.37 10.99 3.28
CA ASN A 76 8.32 12.38 2.85
C ASN A 76 7.14 12.56 1.88
N SER A 77 6.15 13.35 2.29
CA SER A 77 5.00 13.72 1.45
C SER A 77 5.29 14.89 0.51
N SER A 78 6.35 15.65 0.78
CA SER A 78 6.80 16.70 -0.12
C SER A 78 7.32 16.10 -1.43
N PRO A 79 7.09 16.75 -2.56
CA PRO A 79 7.59 16.22 -3.82
C PRO A 79 9.11 16.17 -3.86
N SER A 80 9.66 15.13 -4.46
CA SER A 80 11.10 15.01 -4.66
C SER A 80 11.57 16.03 -5.70
N GLU A 81 12.62 16.80 -5.39
CA GLU A 81 13.36 17.56 -6.39
C GLU A 81 14.06 16.57 -7.33
N ARG A 82 13.48 16.34 -8.51
CA ARG A 82 14.12 15.50 -9.53
C ARG A 82 14.98 16.40 -10.38
N SER A 83 16.29 16.19 -10.34
CA SER A 83 17.19 16.79 -11.33
C SER A 83 17.25 15.86 -12.54
N GLU A 84 16.69 16.29 -13.66
CA GLU A 84 16.92 15.64 -14.95
C GLU A 84 18.05 16.38 -15.66
N VAL A 85 18.92 15.65 -16.36
CA VAL A 85 19.96 16.25 -17.19
C VAL A 85 19.43 16.28 -18.62
N ASP A 86 19.30 17.47 -19.19
CA ASP A 86 18.84 17.62 -20.56
C ASP A 86 19.90 17.11 -21.56
N HIS A 87 19.54 17.09 -22.85
CA HIS A 87 20.45 16.65 -23.92
C HIS A 87 21.67 17.58 -24.10
N ASN A 88 21.69 18.75 -23.47
CA ASN A 88 22.80 19.71 -23.47
C ASN A 88 23.65 19.63 -22.19
N GLY A 89 23.34 18.72 -21.27
CA GLY A 89 24.04 18.60 -19.98
C GLY A 89 23.59 19.59 -18.90
N ALA A 90 22.55 20.39 -19.15
CA ALA A 90 21.96 21.28 -18.16
C ALA A 90 21.07 20.49 -17.19
N ARG A 91 21.23 20.75 -15.88
CA ARG A 91 20.32 20.22 -14.87
C ARG A 91 19.02 21.00 -14.88
N ILE A 92 17.93 20.33 -15.24
CA ILE A 92 16.57 20.85 -15.11
C ILE A 92 16.00 20.28 -13.82
N ALA A 93 15.64 21.16 -12.88
CA ALA A 93 14.85 20.78 -11.72
C ALA A 93 13.41 20.53 -12.19
N VAL A 94 13.05 19.26 -12.34
CA VAL A 94 11.69 18.82 -12.59
C VAL A 94 11.03 18.59 -11.25
N THR A 95 10.25 19.58 -10.81
CA THR A 95 9.38 19.41 -9.66
C THR A 95 8.15 18.63 -10.12
N ASN A 96 8.09 17.33 -9.81
CA ASN A 96 6.79 16.66 -9.80
C ASN A 96 5.94 17.36 -8.74
N ALA A 97 4.71 17.76 -9.03
CA ALA A 97 3.91 18.52 -8.07
C ALA A 97 3.40 17.66 -6.90
N ILE A 98 3.36 16.33 -7.06
CA ILE A 98 2.67 15.42 -6.13
C ILE A 98 3.53 14.18 -5.88
N SER A 99 3.67 13.79 -4.61
CA SER A 99 4.30 12.53 -4.21
C SER A 99 3.51 11.34 -4.75
N ARG A 100 4.18 10.32 -5.28
CA ARG A 100 3.52 9.11 -5.81
C ARG A 100 3.23 8.07 -4.73
N ILE A 101 3.32 8.48 -3.47
CA ILE A 101 3.05 7.69 -2.28
C ILE A 101 1.73 8.21 -1.67
N TYR A 102 0.73 7.35 -1.66
CA TYR A 102 -0.55 7.63 -1.00
C TYR A 102 -0.41 7.49 0.52
N ASN A 103 -1.02 8.40 1.29
CA ASN A 103 -1.03 8.34 2.75
C ASN A 103 -2.36 7.73 3.23
N ALA A 104 -2.38 6.43 3.47
CA ALA A 104 -3.60 5.71 3.87
C ALA A 104 -4.06 6.01 5.31
N ASP A 105 -3.19 6.60 6.15
CA ASP A 105 -3.58 7.04 7.50
C ASP A 105 -4.28 8.41 7.47
N ALA A 106 -4.28 9.14 6.33
CA ALA A 106 -4.72 10.53 6.27
C ALA A 106 -6.22 10.75 6.48
N SER A 107 -7.06 9.80 6.05
CA SER A 107 -8.51 9.90 6.20
C SER A 107 -8.98 9.63 7.63
N GLY A 108 -8.14 8.99 8.45
CA GLY A 108 -8.51 8.49 9.78
C GLY A 108 -9.47 7.29 9.75
N LEU A 109 -9.83 6.79 8.56
CA LEU A 109 -10.59 5.56 8.41
C LEU A 109 -9.67 4.36 8.60
N ILE A 110 -10.24 3.30 9.16
CA ILE A 110 -9.56 2.01 9.30
C ILE A 110 -10.29 1.05 8.39
N SER A 111 -9.55 0.37 7.51
CA SER A 111 -10.10 -0.75 6.76
C SER A 111 -10.45 -1.86 7.74
N GLU A 112 -11.70 -1.90 8.20
CA GLU A 112 -12.20 -2.92 9.12
C GLU A 112 -12.16 -4.27 8.42
N VAL A 113 -11.37 -5.20 8.94
CA VAL A 113 -11.51 -6.62 8.60
C VAL A 113 -12.30 -7.28 9.72
N PRO A 114 -13.42 -7.96 9.44
CA PRO A 114 -14.17 -8.67 10.46
C PRO A 114 -13.26 -9.66 11.18
N ALA A 115 -13.33 -9.67 12.52
CA ALA A 115 -12.51 -10.53 13.35
C ALA A 115 -12.72 -12.01 12.94
N SER A 116 -11.64 -12.68 12.56
CA SER A 116 -11.64 -14.12 12.33
C SER A 116 -12.04 -14.84 13.62
N GLN A 117 -13.00 -15.78 13.53
CA GLN A 117 -13.32 -16.69 14.63
C GLN A 117 -12.03 -17.40 15.10
N PRO A 118 -11.84 -17.61 16.42
CA PRO A 118 -10.62 -18.21 16.95
C PRO A 118 -10.54 -19.70 16.54
N GLY A 119 -9.83 -19.99 15.45
CA GLY A 119 -9.65 -21.35 14.92
C GLY A 119 -8.57 -21.46 13.84
N ASP A 120 -8.30 -20.39 13.09
CA ASP A 120 -7.33 -20.41 11.98
C ASP A 120 -5.93 -19.97 12.43
N LEU A 121 -5.37 -20.70 13.41
CA LEU A 121 -3.91 -20.71 13.60
C LEU A 121 -3.34 -21.81 12.69
N PHE A 122 -2.97 -21.45 11.46
CA PHE A 122 -2.12 -22.32 10.65
C PHE A 122 -0.67 -21.88 10.76
N CYS A 123 0.10 -22.76 11.39
CA CYS A 123 1.54 -22.88 11.23
C CYS A 123 1.89 -22.94 9.74
N VAL A 124 2.88 -22.14 9.35
CA VAL A 124 3.69 -22.37 8.15
C VAL A 124 4.74 -23.42 8.49
#